data_AF-A0A960SBT6-F1
#
_entry.id   AF-A0A960SBT6-F1
#
_cell.length_a   1.000
_cell.length_b   1.000
_cell.length_c   1.000
_cell.angle_alpha   90.00
_cell.angle_beta   90.00
_cell.angle_gamma   90.00
#
_symmetry.space_group_name_H-M   'P 1'
#
loop_
_entity.id
_entity.type
_entity.pdbx_description
1 polymer ?
#
loop_
_entity_poly.entity_id
_entity_poly.type
_entity_poly.pdbx_seq_one_letter_code
_entity_poly.pdbx_strand_id
1 'polypeptide(L)' 'GGKVVKIHDWSKRRLAYEIKGFREGHYYVLYFEVRPSAINEMWADYHLNEDLIRFMTLRADEVVEKIEFKPLVETAL' A
#
# COMPACT_ATOMS: atom_id res chain seq x y z
N GLY A 1 -5.91 11.90 -14.64
CA GLY A 1 -4.80 11.34 -15.42
C GLY A 1 -3.52 11.45 -14.63
N GLY A 2 -2.89 10.32 -14.31
CA GLY A 2 -1.61 10.20 -13.62
C GLY A 2 -0.80 9.06 -14.26
N LYS A 3 0.49 8.97 -13.94
CA LYS A 3 1.40 7.96 -14.50
C LYS A 3 1.83 7.01 -13.39
N VAL A 4 1.64 5.71 -13.60
CA VAL A 4 2.24 4.71 -12.72
C VAL A 4 3.70 4.53 -13.11
N VAL A 5 4.60 4.69 -12.15
CA VAL A 5 6.06 4.56 -12.33
C VAL A 5 6.50 3.15 -12.02
N LYS A 6 6.05 2.59 -10.90
CA LYS A 6 6.45 1.25 -10.46
C LYS A 6 5.35 0.61 -9.61
N ILE A 7 5.24 -0.70 -9.75
CA ILE A 7 4.38 -1.55 -8.91
C ILE A 7 5.27 -2.62 -8.29
N HIS A 8 5.20 -2.73 -6.97
CA HIS A 8 5.76 -3.84 -6.22
C HIS A 8 4.63 -4.65 -5.62
N ASP A 9 4.49 -5.89 -6.09
CA ASP A 9 3.59 -6.87 -5.50
C ASP A 9 4.31 -7.57 -4.34
N TRP A 10 3.78 -7.41 -3.13
CA TRP A 10 4.32 -8.02 -1.92
C TRP A 10 3.55 -9.28 -1.49
N SER A 11 2.77 -9.82 -2.42
CA SER A 11 1.99 -11.05 -2.25
C SER A 11 1.04 -11.01 -1.06
N LYS A 12 0.45 -12.16 -0.74
CA LYS A 12 -0.43 -12.33 0.40
C LYS A 12 0.39 -12.44 1.68
N ARG A 13 0.05 -11.67 2.72
CA ARG A 13 0.68 -11.73 4.03
C ARG A 13 -0.37 -11.69 5.15
N ARG A 14 -0.03 -12.29 6.28
CA ARG A 14 -0.86 -12.25 7.50
C ARG A 14 -0.80 -10.86 8.12
N LEU A 15 -1.96 -10.31 8.44
CA LEU A 15 -2.08 -9.04 9.15
C LEU A 15 -1.73 -9.25 10.63
N ALA A 16 -1.18 -8.22 11.29
CA ALA A 16 -0.89 -8.27 12.72
C ALA A 16 -2.16 -8.43 13.57
N TYR A 17 -3.27 -7.89 13.09
CA TYR A 17 -4.60 -7.97 13.69
C TYR A 17 -5.67 -7.97 12.59
N GLU A 18 -6.88 -8.36 12.94
CA GLU A 18 -8.00 -8.43 12.01
C GLU A 18 -8.44 -7.03 11.58
N ILE A 19 -8.60 -6.80 10.27
CA ILE A 19 -9.07 -5.54 9.70
C ILE A 19 -10.28 -5.85 8.84
N LYS A 20 -11.43 -5.22 9.14
CA LYS A 20 -12.70 -5.47 8.44
C LYS A 20 -13.06 -6.98 8.32
N GLY A 21 -12.69 -7.80 9.31
CA GLY A 21 -12.92 -9.25 9.30
C GLY A 21 -11.84 -10.09 8.59
N PHE A 22 -10.85 -9.46 7.96
CA PHE A 22 -9.78 -10.15 7.24
C PHE A 22 -8.53 -10.34 8.13
N ARG A 23 -7.93 -11.52 8.06
CA ARG A 23 -6.66 -11.87 8.77
C ARG A 23 -5.45 -11.91 7.85
N GLU A 24 -5.67 -11.86 6.55
CA GLU A 24 -4.64 -11.87 5.51
C GLU A 24 -5.02 -10.86 4.43
N GLY A 25 -4.02 -10.27 3.79
CA GLY A 25 -4.24 -9.31 2.71
C GLY A 25 -3.12 -9.37 1.67
N HIS A 26 -3.45 -8.95 0.45
CA HIS A 26 -2.47 -8.75 -0.61
C HIS A 26 -1.92 -7.33 -0.51
N TYR A 27 -0.60 -7.21 -0.43
CA TYR A 27 0.06 -5.92 -0.27
C TYR A 27 0.64 -5.44 -1.60
N TYR A 28 0.35 -4.19 -1.95
CA TYR A 28 0.93 -3.52 -3.11
C TYR A 28 1.61 -2.23 -2.66
N VAL A 29 2.79 -1.96 -3.19
CA VAL A 29 3.45 -0.66 -3.09
C VAL A 29 3.51 -0.05 -4.48
N LEU A 30 2.82 1.07 -4.65
CA LEU A 30 2.63 1.75 -5.92
C LEU A 30 3.39 3.09 -5.88
N TYR A 31 4.29 3.27 -6.83
CA TYR A 31 4.88 4.58 -7.11
C TYR A 31 4.17 5.15 -8.33
N PHE A 32 3.59 6.33 -8.17
CA PHE A 32 2.87 7.01 -9.23
C PHE A 32 3.07 8.52 -9.13
N GLU A 33 3.01 9.16 -10.30
CA GLU A 33 3.06 10.60 -10.45
C GLU A 33 1.65 11.12 -10.74
N VAL A 34 1.17 12.04 -9.92
CA VAL A 34 -0.12 12.66 -10.10
C VAL A 34 -0.10 14.10 -9.60
N ARG A 35 -1.01 14.92 -10.13
CA ARG A 35 -1.25 16.27 -9.60
C ARG A 35 -1.83 16.18 -8.19
N PRO A 36 -1.39 17.02 -7.23
CA PRO A 36 -1.89 16.99 -5.86
C PRO A 36 -3.42 17.10 -5.74
N SER A 37 -4.08 17.83 -6.64
CA SER A 37 -5.53 17.99 -6.64
C SER A 37 -6.30 16.68 -6.83
N ALA A 38 -5.72 15.71 -7.54
CA ALA A 38 -6.37 14.42 -7.81
C ALA A 38 -6.22 13.42 -6.64
N ILE A 39 -5.39 13.70 -5.64
CA ILE A 39 -5.23 12.81 -4.47
C ILE A 39 -6.55 12.70 -3.69
N ASN A 40 -7.28 13.81 -3.55
CA ASN A 40 -8.56 13.84 -2.84
C ASN A 40 -9.64 13.00 -3.55
N GLU A 41 -9.69 13.08 -4.88
CA GLU A 41 -10.61 12.26 -5.69
C GLU A 41 -10.28 10.78 -5.53
N MET A 42 -8.99 10.42 -5.62
CA MET A 42 -8.54 9.03 -5.42
C MET A 42 -8.88 8.52 -4.01
N TRP A 43 -8.77 9.36 -2.98
CA TRP A 43 -9.14 8.97 -1.63
C TRP A 43 -10.63 8.68 -1.49
N ALA A 44 -11.51 9.43 -2.17
CA ALA A 44 -12.93 9.13 -2.19
C ALA A 44 -13.20 7.76 -2.84
N ASP A 45 -12.56 7.50 -3.98
CA ASP A 45 -12.67 6.22 -4.69
C ASP A 45 -12.14 5.05 -3.84
N TYR A 46 -11.04 5.25 -3.11
CA TYR A 46 -10.46 4.23 -2.23
C TYR A 46 -11.37 3.87 -1.06
N HIS A 47 -12.10 4.84 -0.50
CA HIS A 47 -13.06 4.56 0.57
C HIS A 47 -14.30 3.83 0.06
N LEU A 48 -14.72 4.10 -1.18
CA LEU A 48 -15.86 3.42 -1.82
C LEU A 48 -15.52 1.98 -2.22
N ASN A 49 -14.24 1.69 -2.45
CA ASN A 49 -13.78 0.37 -2.85
C ASN A 49 -13.67 -0.58 -1.64
N GLU A 50 -14.53 -1.60 -1.61
CA GLU A 50 -14.58 -2.59 -0.52
C GLU A 50 -13.38 -3.55 -0.50
N ASP A 51 -12.73 -3.78 -1.64
CA ASP A 51 -11.54 -4.65 -1.75
C ASP A 51 -10.31 -3.99 -1.09
N LEU A 52 -10.30 -2.66 -0.99
CA LEU A 52 -9.26 -1.89 -0.31
C LEU A 52 -9.57 -1.78 1.19
N ILE A 53 -9.07 -2.75 1.95
CA ILE A 53 -9.26 -2.77 3.41
C ILE A 53 -8.38 -1.76 4.15
N ARG A 54 -7.24 -1.38 3.56
CA ARG A 54 -6.30 -0.37 4.09
C ARG A 54 -5.46 0.21 2.95
N PHE A 55 -5.28 1.52 2.97
CA PHE A 55 -4.38 2.23 2.06
C PHE A 55 -3.67 3.35 2.80
N MET A 56 -2.52 3.76 2.28
CA MET A 56 -1.75 4.88 2.80
C MET A 56 -1.01 5.53 1.63
N THR A 57 -1.23 6.83 1.45
CA THR A 57 -0.51 7.62 0.46
C THR A 57 0.57 8.42 1.16
N LEU A 58 1.82 8.28 0.72
CA LEU A 58 2.96 9.05 1.22
C LEU A 58 3.62 9.76 0.04
N ARG A 59 4.22 10.93 0.30
CA ARG A 59 5.13 11.55 -0.66
C ARG A 59 6.43 10.74 -0.67
N ALA A 60 6.81 10.24 -1.83
CA ALA A 60 8.11 9.61 -2.02
C ALA A 60 9.06 10.61 -2.69
N ASP A 61 10.28 10.71 -2.16
CA ASP A 61 11.34 11.51 -2.79
C ASP A 61 12.11 10.68 -3.85
N GLU A 62 12.15 9.35 -3.69
CA GLU A 62 12.82 8.42 -4.60
C GLU A 62 11.98 7.15 -4.86
N VAL A 63 12.17 6.54 -6.03
CA VAL A 63 11.54 5.27 -6.42
C VAL A 63 12.52 4.14 -6.16
N VAL A 64 12.18 3.27 -5.22
CA VAL A 64 13.01 2.11 -4.86
C VAL A 64 12.77 0.98 -5.87
N GLU A 65 13.84 0.44 -6.46
CA GLU A 65 13.75 -0.62 -7.48
C GLU A 65 13.47 -2.02 -6.89
N LYS A 66 13.87 -2.27 -5.65
CA LYS A 66 13.64 -3.54 -4.96
C LYS A 66 13.33 -3.27 -3.50
N ILE A 67 12.16 -3.71 -3.05
CA ILE A 67 11.80 -3.59 -1.64
C ILE A 67 12.21 -4.85 -0.91
N GLU A 68 13.26 -4.75 -0.10
CA GLU A 68 13.70 -5.83 0.77
C GLU A 68 13.10 -5.64 2.15
N PHE A 69 12.05 -6.40 2.43
CA PHE A 69 11.48 -6.44 3.76
C PHE A 69 12.26 -7.43 4.61
N LYS A 70 13.05 -6.90 5.53
CA LYS A 70 13.63 -7.73 6.59
C LYS A 70 12.47 -8.37 7.36
N PRO A 71 12.48 -9.70 7.59
CA PRO A 71 11.54 -10.28 8.54
C PRO A 71 11.72 -9.54 9.87
N LEU A 72 10.61 -9.23 10.53
CA LEU A 72 10.62 -8.73 11.89
C LEU A 72 11.06 -9.91 12.76
N VAL A 73 12.35 -10.21 12.79
CA VAL A 73 12.91 -11.29 13.60
C VAL A 73 12.64 -10.95 15.06
N GLU A 74 11.92 -11.86 15.72
CA GLU A 74 11.86 -12.15 17.15
C GLU A 74 12.74 -11.24 18.03
N THR A 75 12.13 -10.21 18.58
CA THR A 75 12.53 -9.69 19.89
C THR A 75 11.30 -9.76 20.79
N ALA A 76 10.88 -10.99 21.05
CA ALA A 76 10.06 -11.32 22.20
C ALA A 76 10.91 -12.22 23.07
N LEU A 77 11.30 -11.67 24.23
CA LEU A 77 12.13 -12.22 25.32
C LEU A 77 13.65 -12.05 25.14
#